data_AF-A0A838SME6-F1
#
_entry.id   AF-A0A838SME6-F1
#
_cell.length_a   1.000
_cell.length_b   1.000
_cell.length_c   1.000
_cell.angle_alpha   90.00
_cell.angle_beta   90.00
_cell.angle_gamma   90.00
#
_symmetry.space_group_name_H-M   'P 1'
#
loop_
_entity.id
_entity.type
_entity.pdbx_description
1 polymer ?
#
loop_
_entity_poly.entity_id
_entity_poly.type
_entity_poly.pdbx_seq_one_letter_code
_entity_poly.pdbx_strand_id
1 'polypeptide(L)' 'MHQQPGEGQPASAAPTPVPPSPVPPTIAAEQAVTNALAGLAELDRVPVSEHPAVYEAVHRGLQDALADL' A
#
# COMPACT_ATOMS: atom_id res chain seq x y z
N MET A 1 54.20 -19.45 26.29
CA MET A 1 53.72 -19.13 27.65
C MET A 1 53.27 -17.67 27.68
N HIS A 2 51.99 -17.39 27.46
CA HIS A 2 51.13 -16.37 28.14
C HIS A 2 49.78 -16.28 27.38
N GLN A 3 48.68 -16.24 28.14
CA GLN A 3 47.29 -16.61 27.82
C GLN A 3 46.32 -15.39 27.89
N GLN A 4 45.29 -15.37 27.00
CA GLN A 4 43.87 -14.90 27.14
C GLN A 4 43.53 -13.40 27.36
N PRO A 5 42.26 -12.89 27.18
CA PRO A 5 40.93 -13.54 26.95
C PRO A 5 40.02 -12.89 25.86
N GLY A 6 38.85 -13.49 25.60
CA GLY A 6 37.87 -13.08 24.58
C GLY A 6 36.96 -11.90 24.95
N GLU A 7 36.43 -11.24 23.92
CA GLU A 7 35.41 -10.20 24.06
C GLU A 7 34.33 -10.36 22.97
N GLY A 8 33.14 -10.76 23.43
CA GLY A 8 31.86 -10.21 23.00
C GLY A 8 31.53 -10.29 21.50
N GLN A 9 30.93 -11.40 21.10
CA GLN A 9 30.01 -11.42 19.96
C GLN A 9 28.85 -10.44 20.28
N PRO A 10 28.67 -9.32 19.56
CA PRO A 10 27.53 -8.46 19.81
C PRO A 10 26.28 -9.24 19.45
N ALA A 11 25.39 -9.34 20.44
CA ALA A 11 24.12 -10.01 20.42
C ALA A 11 23.35 -9.74 19.12
N SER A 12 22.69 -10.80 18.61
CA SER A 12 21.55 -10.68 17.69
C SER A 12 20.52 -9.74 18.31
N ALA A 13 20.56 -8.47 17.90
CA ALA A 13 19.48 -7.54 18.16
C ALA A 13 18.29 -8.00 17.31
N ALA A 14 17.26 -8.55 17.96
CA ALA A 14 15.99 -8.80 17.32
C ALA A 14 15.47 -7.47 16.72
N PRO A 15 15.00 -7.44 15.47
CA PRO A 15 14.47 -6.22 14.89
C PRO A 15 13.22 -5.81 15.66
N THR A 16 13.31 -4.70 16.41
CA THR A 16 12.14 -4.05 16.98
C THR A 16 11.20 -3.64 15.84
N PRO A 17 9.89 -3.94 15.91
CA PRO A 17 8.93 -3.47 14.92
C PRO A 17 8.94 -1.95 14.87
N VAL A 18 9.40 -1.38 13.76
CA VAL A 18 9.26 0.05 13.51
C VAL A 18 7.79 0.35 13.25
N PRO A 19 7.18 1.35 13.90
CA PRO A 19 5.83 1.76 13.56
C PRO A 19 5.82 2.29 12.12
N PRO A 20 4.75 2.04 11.33
CA PRO A 20 4.66 2.54 9.97
C PRO A 20 4.67 4.08 9.99
N SER A 21 5.60 4.68 9.26
CA SER A 21 5.61 6.13 9.05
C SER A 21 4.37 6.55 8.26
N PRO A 22 3.78 7.72 8.55
CA PRO A 22 2.66 8.23 7.79
C PRO A 22 3.07 8.44 6.32
N VAL A 23 2.26 7.90 5.41
CA VAL A 23 2.45 8.13 3.97
C VAL A 23 2.18 9.61 3.67
N PRO A 24 3.02 10.26 2.85
CA PRO A 24 2.73 11.63 2.44
C PRO A 24 1.42 11.66 1.63
N PRO A 25 0.62 12.75 1.74
CA PRO A 25 -0.73 12.81 1.18
C PRO A 25 -0.76 12.57 -0.33
N THR A 26 0.27 13.03 -1.06
CA THR A 26 0.39 12.78 -2.51
C THR A 26 0.50 11.28 -2.84
N ILE A 27 1.24 10.50 -2.06
CA ILE A 27 1.40 9.05 -2.28
C ILE A 27 0.11 8.32 -1.88
N ALA A 28 -0.62 8.83 -0.89
CA ALA A 28 -1.93 8.29 -0.53
C ALA A 28 -2.96 8.50 -1.65
N ALA A 29 -3.00 9.71 -2.23
CA ALA A 29 -3.88 10.02 -3.36
C ALA A 29 -3.56 9.17 -4.60
N GLU A 30 -2.28 8.98 -4.94
CA GLU A 30 -1.88 8.11 -6.06
C GLU A 30 -2.29 6.64 -5.84
N GLN A 31 -2.19 6.13 -4.62
CA GLN A 31 -2.66 4.79 -4.29
C GLN A 31 -4.19 4.67 -4.35
N ALA A 32 -4.92 5.68 -3.90
CA ALA A 32 -6.38 5.71 -3.98
C ALA A 32 -6.86 5.73 -5.45
N VAL A 33 -6.23 6.52 -6.31
CA VAL A 33 -6.47 6.54 -7.76
C VAL A 33 -6.16 5.18 -8.40
N THR A 34 -5.01 4.59 -8.06
CA THR A 34 -4.63 3.26 -8.57
C THR A 34 -5.64 2.20 -8.19
N ASN A 35 -6.12 2.22 -6.94
CA ASN A 35 -7.12 1.28 -6.44
C ASN A 35 -8.48 1.46 -7.16
N ALA A 36 -8.92 2.70 -7.39
CA ALA A 36 -10.14 2.96 -8.15
C ALA A 36 -10.03 2.44 -9.58
N LEU A 37 -8.89 2.66 -10.25
CA LEU A 37 -8.66 2.18 -11.62
C LEU A 37 -8.57 0.66 -11.73
N ALA A 38 -8.09 -0.04 -10.69
CA ALA A 38 -8.03 -1.50 -10.67
C ALA A 38 -9.42 -2.15 -10.85
N GLY A 39 -10.50 -1.46 -10.46
CA GLY A 39 -11.88 -1.92 -10.66
C GLY A 39 -12.27 -2.11 -12.13
N LEU A 40 -11.60 -1.42 -13.07
CA LEU A 40 -11.85 -1.58 -14.51
C LEU A 40 -11.46 -2.97 -15.02
N ALA A 41 -10.54 -3.67 -14.34
CA ALA A 41 -10.17 -5.03 -14.70
C ALA A 41 -11.34 -6.03 -14.51
N GLU A 42 -12.36 -5.68 -13.73
CA GLU A 42 -13.54 -6.53 -13.53
C GLU A 42 -14.45 -6.55 -14.75
N LEU A 43 -14.39 -5.53 -15.62
CA LEU A 43 -15.23 -5.43 -16.83
C LEU A 43 -15.07 -6.62 -17.79
N ASP A 44 -13.89 -7.24 -17.81
CA ASP A 44 -13.60 -8.44 -18.62
C ASP A 44 -14.35 -9.69 -18.12
N ARG A 45 -14.73 -9.71 -16.84
CA ARG A 45 -15.33 -10.86 -16.17
C ARG A 45 -16.84 -10.75 -15.95
N VAL A 46 -17.41 -9.56 -16.14
CA VAL A 46 -18.85 -9.29 -15.93
C VAL A 46 -19.56 -9.03 -17.26
N PRO A 47 -20.86 -9.35 -17.36
CA PRO A 47 -21.64 -9.05 -18.56
C PRO A 47 -21.73 -7.54 -18.79
N VAL A 48 -21.84 -7.15 -20.07
CA VAL A 48 -21.91 -5.73 -20.49
C VAL A 48 -23.04 -4.96 -19.80
N SER A 49 -24.14 -5.64 -19.45
CA SER A 49 -25.25 -5.04 -18.69
C SER A 49 -24.84 -4.55 -17.30
N GLU A 50 -23.77 -5.07 -16.72
CA GLU A 50 -23.24 -4.67 -15.40
C GLU A 50 -22.09 -3.65 -15.50
N HIS A 51 -21.56 -3.40 -16.69
CA HIS A 51 -20.50 -2.40 -16.91
C HIS A 51 -20.83 -1.01 -16.34
N PRO A 52 -22.06 -0.48 -16.49
CA PRO A 52 -22.40 0.84 -15.92
C PRO A 52 -22.20 0.92 -14.41
N ALA A 53 -22.49 -0.16 -13.67
CA ALA A 53 -22.31 -0.20 -12.23
C ALA A 53 -20.83 -0.19 -11.83
N VAL A 54 -19.98 -0.89 -12.59
CA VAL A 54 -18.53 -0.88 -12.40
C VAL A 54 -17.96 0.52 -12.68
N TYR A 55 -18.36 1.16 -13.78
CA TYR A 55 -17.92 2.53 -14.09
C TYR A 55 -18.36 3.55 -13.04
N GLU A 56 -19.59 3.46 -12.53
CA GLU A 56 -20.09 4.29 -11.42
C GLU A 56 -19.24 4.13 -10.16
N ALA A 57 -18.85 2.91 -9.81
CA ALA A 57 -17.99 2.64 -8.65
C ALA A 57 -16.59 3.27 -8.83
N VAL A 58 -16.00 3.11 -10.02
CA VAL A 58 -14.70 3.70 -10.37
C VAL A 58 -14.77 5.24 -10.33
N HIS A 59 -15.78 5.85 -10.95
CA HIS A 59 -15.97 7.29 -10.94
C HIS A 59 -16.11 7.84 -9.52
N ARG A 60 -16.89 7.18 -8.66
CA ARG A 60 -17.07 7.60 -7.27
C ARG A 60 -15.77 7.48 -6.47
N GLY A 61 -15.02 6.39 -6.66
CA GLY A 61 -13.72 6.20 -6.01
C GLY A 61 -12.68 7.23 -6.45
N LEU A 62 -12.67 7.61 -7.73
CA LEU A 62 -11.81 8.69 -8.24
C LEU A 62 -12.24 10.04 -7.69
N GLN A 63 -13.53 10.33 -7.62
CA GLN A 63 -14.03 11.59 -7.07
C GLN A 63 -13.65 11.73 -5.58
N ASP A 64 -13.77 10.67 -4.80
CA ASP A 64 -13.36 10.66 -3.39
C ASP A 64 -11.86 10.88 -3.23
N ALA A 65 -11.04 10.12 -3.99
CA ALA A 65 -9.59 10.25 -3.97
C ALA A 65 -9.09 11.66 -4.35
N LEU A 66 -9.78 12.34 -5.26
CA LEU A 66 -9.43 13.68 -5.72
C LEU A 66 -10.03 14.80 -4.85
N ALA A 67 -11.07 14.53 -4.07
CA ALA A 67 -11.66 15.50 -3.15
C ALA A 67 -10.81 15.73 -1.89
N ASP A 68 -9.91 14.79 -1.57
CA ASP A 68 -8.99 14.83 -0.42
C ASP A 68 -7.63 15.49 -0.74
N LEU A 69 -7.43 15.98 -1.98
CA LEU A 69 -6.23 16.69 -2.46
C LEU A 69 -6.29 18.20 -2.22
#